data_AF-A0A383B2K6-F1
#
_entry.id   AF-A0A383B2K6-F1
#
_cell.length_a   1.000
_cell.length_b   1.000
_cell.length_c   1.000
_cell.angle_alpha   90.00
_cell.angle_beta   90.00
_cell.angle_gamma   90.00
#
_symmetry.space_group_name_H-M   'P 1'
#
loop_
_entity.id
_entity.type
_entity.pdbx_description
1 polymer ?
#
loop_
_entity_poly.entity_id
_entity_poly.type
_entity_poly.pdbx_seq_one_letter_code
_entity_poly.pdbx_strand_id
1 'polypeptide(L)'
;DKAVLFKTFMKVLAQRKNLMATFMAKWSEKYPGQSGHIHCSLMDLENNPVFSTKETGEMSEVMVNFLGGLQKYSKEFMALVAPTTNSYKRLCVGAWAPINMTWGKENRTTGFRVIEGSPHSQRIENRLPGADANPYLALAATFGAGLLGIKEKLQPTEPIHGGAYFIKVEDHHKVPGSLLEAAQLFKKSEAARSIWGDQFVDHFSATRVWEHEQFLKNSRLFENKQKISNWELKRYFEII
;
A
#
# COMPACT_ATOMS: atom_id res chain seq x y z
N ASP A 1 -6.16 13.01 11.05
CA ASP A 1 -5.96 13.46 12.45
C ASP A 1 -5.89 12.32 13.46
N LYS A 2 -6.99 11.61 13.73
CA LYS A 2 -7.06 10.57 14.79
C LYS A 2 -5.93 9.54 14.72
N ALA A 3 -5.55 9.10 13.52
CA ALA A 3 -4.43 8.16 13.33
C ALA A 3 -3.05 8.74 13.74
N VAL A 4 -2.81 10.03 13.49
CA VAL A 4 -1.56 10.71 13.90
C VAL A 4 -1.52 10.90 15.41
N LEU A 5 -2.66 11.32 16.00
CA LEU A 5 -2.81 11.44 17.45
C LEU A 5 -2.62 10.09 18.14
N PHE A 6 -3.20 9.01 17.61
CA PHE A 6 -3.02 7.67 18.13
C PHE A 6 -1.54 7.26 18.15
N LYS A 7 -0.82 7.42 17.04
CA LYS A 7 0.62 7.08 16.97
C LYS A 7 1.44 7.88 17.99
N THR A 8 1.13 9.17 18.14
CA THR A 8 1.82 10.06 19.07
C THR A 8 1.54 9.67 20.52
N PHE A 9 0.26 9.49 20.87
CA PHE A 9 -0.17 9.07 22.19
C PHE A 9 0.46 7.73 22.59
N MET A 10 0.46 6.75 21.68
CA MET A 10 1.04 5.44 21.96
C MET A 10 2.54 5.49 22.23
N LYS A 11 3.29 6.32 21.50
CA LYS A 11 4.72 6.54 21.76
C LYS A 11 4.95 7.13 23.15
N VAL A 12 4.18 8.15 23.53
CA VAL A 12 4.26 8.80 24.86
C VAL A 12 3.88 7.81 25.96
N LEU A 13 2.81 7.04 25.78
CA LEU A 13 2.37 6.04 26.75
C LEU A 13 3.44 4.97 26.99
N ALA A 14 4.02 4.43 25.92
CA ALA A 14 5.10 3.44 26.01
C ALA A 14 6.33 4.02 26.72
N GLN A 15 6.74 5.25 26.35
CA GLN A 15 7.87 5.93 26.98
C GLN A 15 7.66 6.10 28.49
N ARG A 16 6.46 6.48 28.94
CA ARG A 16 6.10 6.59 30.38
C ARG A 16 6.16 5.26 31.13
N LYS A 17 6.21 4.13 30.42
CA LYS A 17 6.33 2.78 30.97
C LYS A 17 7.73 2.18 30.74
N ASN A 18 8.72 2.98 30.35
CA ASN A 18 10.07 2.54 29.97
C ASN A 18 10.07 1.52 28.81
N LEU A 19 9.11 1.66 27.88
CA LEU A 19 8.98 0.86 26.67
C LEU A 19 9.16 1.74 25.42
N MET A 20 9.43 1.11 24.27
CA MET A 20 9.50 1.79 22.97
C MET A 20 8.41 1.25 22.04
N ALA A 21 7.42 2.08 21.73
CA ALA A 21 6.46 1.77 20.66
C ALA A 21 7.04 2.16 19.30
N THR A 22 6.98 1.23 18.34
CA THR A 22 7.38 1.47 16.95
C THR A 22 6.22 1.19 16.00
N PHE A 23 6.13 2.01 14.95
CA PHE A 23 5.19 1.83 13.84
C PHE A 23 5.92 1.50 12.53
N MET A 24 7.19 1.08 12.65
CA MET A 24 7.99 0.58 11.53
C MET A 24 7.27 -0.62 10.87
N ALA A 25 7.17 -0.62 9.54
CA ALA A 25 6.41 -1.63 8.79
C ALA A 25 6.89 -3.06 9.07
N LYS A 26 8.20 -3.26 9.24
CA LYS A 26 8.81 -4.56 9.51
C LYS A 26 10.03 -4.37 10.40
N TRP A 27 9.83 -4.44 11.71
CA TRP A 27 10.90 -4.27 12.70
C TRP A 27 11.70 -5.56 12.98
N SER A 28 11.12 -6.73 12.70
CA SER A 28 11.72 -8.05 12.94
C SER A 28 11.53 -8.97 11.76
N GLU A 29 12.56 -9.73 11.40
CA GLU A 29 12.47 -10.81 10.41
C GLU A 29 11.57 -11.94 10.91
N LYS A 30 11.63 -12.24 12.21
CA LYS A 30 10.93 -13.37 12.85
C LYS A 30 9.41 -13.16 12.97
N TYR A 31 8.96 -11.92 13.14
CA TYR A 31 7.54 -11.60 13.41
C TYR A 31 6.85 -10.94 12.23
N PRO A 32 5.53 -11.09 12.04
CA PRO A 32 4.79 -10.39 10.99
C PRO A 32 4.99 -8.86 11.05
N GLY A 33 4.85 -8.21 9.89
CA GLY A 33 4.94 -6.76 9.80
C GLY A 33 3.75 -6.05 10.43
N GLN A 34 3.89 -4.74 10.65
CA GLN A 34 2.88 -3.86 11.20
C GLN A 34 2.08 -3.22 10.05
N SER A 35 0.76 -3.47 10.02
CA SER A 35 -0.12 -2.95 8.98
C SER A 35 -0.84 -1.66 9.40
N GLY A 36 -1.37 -0.95 8.42
CA GLY A 36 -2.21 0.24 8.59
C GLY A 36 -3.39 0.18 7.64
N HIS A 37 -4.17 -0.90 7.67
CA HIS A 37 -5.28 -1.11 6.71
C HIS A 37 -6.27 0.06 6.75
N ILE A 38 -6.78 0.42 5.58
CA ILE A 38 -7.78 1.48 5.43
C ILE A 38 -9.09 0.82 5.04
N HIS A 39 -10.08 0.88 5.93
CA HIS A 39 -11.46 0.60 5.59
C HIS A 39 -12.10 1.86 5.05
N CYS A 40 -12.70 1.79 3.87
CA CYS A 40 -13.31 2.92 3.19
C CYS A 40 -14.70 2.56 2.64
N SER A 41 -15.60 3.54 2.75
CA SER A 41 -16.93 3.57 2.16
C SER A 41 -17.23 5.00 1.71
N LEU A 42 -18.20 5.17 0.83
CA LEU A 42 -18.68 6.47 0.37
C LEU A 42 -20.14 6.66 0.75
N MET A 43 -20.51 7.92 0.98
CA MET A 43 -21.89 8.37 1.13
C MET A 43 -22.17 9.47 0.09
N ASP A 44 -23.41 9.60 -0.34
CA ASP A 44 -23.85 10.74 -1.13
C ASP A 44 -24.01 12.00 -0.26
N LEU A 45 -24.42 13.12 -0.88
CA LEU A 45 -24.62 14.39 -0.18
C LEU A 45 -25.80 14.36 0.81
N GLU A 46 -26.68 13.36 0.70
CA GLU A 46 -27.82 13.12 1.59
C GLU A 46 -27.47 12.13 2.73
N ASN A 47 -26.20 11.70 2.81
CA ASN A 47 -25.69 10.70 3.75
C ASN A 47 -26.21 9.27 3.53
N ASN A 48 -26.68 8.94 2.33
CA ASN A 48 -26.99 7.56 1.98
C ASN A 48 -25.71 6.80 1.59
N PRO A 49 -25.52 5.55 2.03
CA PRO A 49 -24.39 4.73 1.61
C PRO A 49 -24.50 4.40 0.13
N VAL A 50 -23.42 4.60 -0.64
CA VAL A 50 -23.43 4.40 -2.10
C VAL A 50 -22.69 3.15 -2.56
N PHE A 51 -22.07 2.39 -1.64
CA PHE A 51 -21.32 1.18 -2.00
C PHE A 51 -22.18 -0.08 -2.10
N SER A 52 -23.42 -0.02 -1.61
CA SER A 52 -24.41 -1.09 -1.70
C SER A 52 -25.54 -0.70 -2.64
N THR A 53 -26.06 -1.63 -3.41
CA THR A 53 -27.38 -1.47 -4.05
C THR A 53 -28.45 -1.37 -2.96
N LYS A 54 -29.48 -0.55 -3.18
CA LYS A 54 -30.57 -0.37 -2.21
C LYS A 54 -31.47 -1.60 -2.15
N GLU A 55 -31.70 -2.29 -3.28
CA GLU A 55 -32.61 -3.44 -3.32
C GLU A 55 -31.97 -4.77 -2.90
N THR A 56 -30.74 -5.06 -3.35
CA THR A 56 -30.14 -6.40 -3.21
C THR A 56 -29.06 -6.50 -2.14
N GLY A 57 -28.51 -5.38 -1.67
CA GLY A 57 -27.36 -5.39 -0.75
C GLY A 57 -26.05 -5.77 -1.43
N GLU A 58 -26.03 -5.85 -2.76
CA GLU A 58 -24.86 -6.22 -3.55
C GLU A 58 -23.93 -5.01 -3.78
N MET A 59 -22.76 -5.24 -4.36
CA MET A 59 -21.86 -4.15 -4.75
C MET A 59 -22.54 -3.25 -5.78
N SER A 60 -22.64 -1.95 -5.47
CA SER A 60 -23.13 -0.97 -6.44
C SER A 60 -22.12 -0.75 -7.56
N GLU A 61 -22.57 -0.17 -8.68
CA GLU A 61 -21.68 0.26 -9.76
C GLU A 61 -20.58 1.23 -9.25
N VAL A 62 -20.92 2.10 -8.29
CA VAL A 62 -19.96 3.01 -7.66
C VAL A 62 -18.85 2.24 -6.94
N MET A 63 -19.20 1.19 -6.19
CA MET A 63 -18.21 0.37 -5.48
C MET A 63 -17.36 -0.44 -6.45
N VAL A 64 -17.98 -1.01 -7.49
CA VAL A 64 -17.28 -1.74 -8.57
C VAL A 64 -16.26 -0.83 -9.25
N ASN A 65 -16.69 0.36 -9.67
CA ASN A 65 -15.81 1.32 -10.34
C ASN A 65 -14.70 1.84 -9.42
N PHE A 66 -15.02 2.10 -8.15
CA PHE A 66 -14.02 2.48 -7.14
C PHE A 66 -12.96 1.38 -6.99
N LEU A 67 -13.36 0.11 -6.94
CA LEU A 67 -12.46 -1.02 -6.85
C LEU A 67 -11.59 -1.20 -8.10
N GLY A 68 -12.15 -1.01 -9.30
CA GLY A 68 -11.37 -1.00 -10.54
C GLY A 68 -10.31 0.09 -10.56
N GLY A 69 -10.64 1.28 -10.05
CA GLY A 69 -9.67 2.37 -9.84
C GLY A 69 -8.55 2.01 -8.87
N LEU A 70 -8.91 1.38 -7.74
CA LEU A 70 -7.91 0.88 -6.78
C LEU A 70 -6.94 -0.12 -7.45
N GLN A 71 -7.43 -1.08 -8.24
CA GLN A 71 -6.56 -2.05 -8.91
C GLN A 71 -5.64 -1.40 -9.94
N LYS A 72 -6.16 -0.48 -10.75
CA LYS A 72 -5.40 0.18 -11.83
C LYS A 72 -4.32 1.12 -11.28
N TYR A 73 -4.67 1.99 -10.33
CA TYR A 73 -3.81 3.13 -9.96
C TYR A 73 -2.97 2.92 -8.70
N SER A 74 -3.31 1.96 -7.84
CA SER A 74 -2.60 1.82 -6.56
C SER A 74 -1.11 1.53 -6.75
N LYS A 75 -0.71 0.81 -7.80
CA LYS A 75 0.72 0.53 -8.07
C LYS A 75 1.51 1.82 -8.25
N GLU A 76 0.97 2.78 -8.99
CA GLU A 76 1.58 4.09 -9.23
C GLU A 76 1.61 4.94 -7.96
N PHE A 77 0.63 4.78 -7.07
CA PHE A 77 0.52 5.57 -5.84
C PHE A 77 1.24 4.94 -4.63
N MET A 78 1.93 3.81 -4.81
CA MET A 78 2.53 3.05 -3.71
C MET A 78 3.53 3.86 -2.88
N ALA A 79 4.21 4.85 -3.45
CA ALA A 79 5.13 5.71 -2.70
C ALA A 79 4.44 6.51 -1.56
N LEU A 80 3.13 6.75 -1.67
CA LEU A 80 2.31 7.40 -0.63
C LEU A 80 1.87 6.43 0.47
N VAL A 81 1.75 5.14 0.12
CA VAL A 81 1.16 4.07 0.93
C VAL A 81 2.21 3.21 1.65
N ALA A 82 3.37 3.04 1.02
CA ALA A 82 4.56 2.33 1.48
C ALA A 82 5.78 3.26 1.34
N PRO A 83 5.94 4.25 2.24
CA PRO A 83 6.81 5.40 2.00
C PRO A 83 8.27 5.19 2.38
N THR A 84 8.63 4.04 2.98
CA THR A 84 10.00 3.77 3.45
C THR A 84 10.59 2.56 2.75
N THR A 85 11.92 2.44 2.73
CA THR A 85 12.59 1.22 2.22
C THR A 85 12.21 0.00 3.05
N ASN A 86 11.90 0.18 4.34
CA ASN A 86 11.42 -0.86 5.23
C ASN A 86 10.00 -1.35 4.90
N SER A 87 9.14 -0.49 4.33
CA SER A 87 7.78 -0.88 3.90
C SER A 87 7.80 -2.11 2.98
N TYR A 88 8.77 -2.16 2.05
CA TYR A 88 8.91 -3.23 1.06
C TYR A 88 9.45 -4.53 1.66
N LYS A 89 9.97 -4.51 2.89
CA LYS A 89 10.30 -5.74 3.66
C LYS A 89 9.05 -6.37 4.28
N ARG A 90 7.96 -5.62 4.41
CA ARG A 90 6.64 -6.15 4.80
C ARG A 90 5.91 -6.77 3.62
N LEU A 91 6.02 -6.16 2.43
CA LEU A 91 5.33 -6.57 1.20
C LEU A 91 6.01 -7.80 0.55
N CYS A 92 6.16 -8.88 1.30
CA CYS A 92 6.77 -10.13 0.84
C CYS A 92 5.87 -11.33 1.15
N VAL A 93 6.11 -12.43 0.43
CA VAL A 93 5.40 -13.70 0.63
C VAL A 93 5.64 -14.20 2.07
N GLY A 94 4.59 -14.70 2.72
CA GLY A 94 4.65 -15.27 4.07
C GLY A 94 4.53 -14.27 5.22
N ALA A 95 4.47 -12.96 4.94
CA ALA A 95 4.32 -11.93 5.98
C ALA A 95 2.85 -11.54 6.28
N TRP A 96 1.87 -12.28 5.75
CA TRP A 96 0.42 -11.97 5.79
C TRP A 96 0.03 -10.61 5.17
N ALA A 97 0.98 -9.95 4.52
CA ALA A 97 0.77 -8.70 3.80
C ALA A 97 0.43 -8.98 2.34
N PRO A 98 -0.43 -8.18 1.72
CA PRO A 98 -0.72 -8.33 0.31
C PRO A 98 0.53 -8.05 -0.54
N ILE A 99 0.70 -8.85 -1.59
CA ILE A 99 1.82 -8.74 -2.55
C ILE A 99 1.36 -8.32 -3.95
N ASN A 100 0.06 -8.07 -4.12
CA ASN A 100 -0.54 -7.68 -5.39
C ASN A 100 -1.83 -6.88 -5.16
N MET A 101 -2.25 -6.18 -6.21
CA MET A 101 -3.44 -5.33 -6.30
C MET A 101 -4.67 -6.15 -6.69
N THR A 102 -4.73 -7.43 -6.32
CA THR A 102 -5.92 -8.25 -6.54
C THR A 102 -6.98 -7.94 -5.50
N TRP A 103 -8.21 -8.39 -5.75
CA TRP A 103 -9.29 -8.26 -4.79
C TRP A 103 -10.06 -9.57 -4.59
N GLY A 104 -10.83 -9.64 -3.52
CA GLY A 104 -11.75 -10.74 -3.28
C GLY A 104 -12.73 -10.41 -2.15
N LYS A 105 -13.87 -11.11 -2.15
CA LYS A 105 -14.89 -11.03 -1.10
C LYS A 105 -14.42 -11.77 0.14
N GLU A 106 -14.37 -11.07 1.28
CA GLU A 106 -13.84 -11.58 2.56
C GLU A 106 -12.42 -12.20 2.50
N ASN A 107 -11.70 -12.01 1.38
CA ASN A 107 -10.42 -12.64 1.14
C ASN A 107 -9.31 -11.81 1.78
N ARG A 108 -8.60 -12.39 2.76
CA ARG A 108 -7.50 -11.72 3.48
C ARG A 108 -6.15 -11.85 2.78
N THR A 109 -6.08 -12.55 1.65
CA THR A 109 -4.82 -12.75 0.92
C THR A 109 -4.62 -11.72 -0.19
N THR A 110 -5.67 -11.00 -0.56
CA THR A 110 -5.70 -10.00 -1.64
C THR A 110 -5.27 -8.62 -1.14
N GLY A 111 -4.94 -7.71 -2.06
CA GLY A 111 -4.64 -6.30 -1.74
C GLY A 111 -5.86 -5.52 -1.29
N PHE A 112 -7.00 -5.79 -1.93
CA PHE A 112 -8.29 -5.20 -1.60
C PHE A 112 -9.26 -6.28 -1.15
N ARG A 113 -9.86 -6.10 0.03
CA ARG A 113 -10.88 -7.01 0.53
C ARG A 113 -12.22 -6.30 0.51
N VAL A 114 -13.17 -6.86 -0.24
CA VAL A 114 -14.57 -6.46 -0.16
C VAL A 114 -15.16 -7.08 1.09
N ILE A 115 -15.69 -6.25 1.98
CA ILE A 115 -16.37 -6.67 3.21
C ILE A 115 -17.85 -6.41 3.03
N GLU A 116 -18.60 -7.50 2.97
CA GLU A 116 -20.05 -7.48 2.79
C GLU A 116 -20.74 -7.23 4.13
N GLY A 117 -21.95 -6.68 4.09
CA GLY A 117 -22.71 -6.34 5.28
C GLY A 117 -24.03 -5.66 4.94
N SER A 118 -24.63 -4.98 5.92
CA SER A 118 -25.73 -4.06 5.64
C SER A 118 -25.26 -2.91 4.72
N PRO A 119 -26.17 -2.19 4.05
CA PRO A 119 -25.80 -1.04 3.23
C PRO A 119 -24.90 -0.03 3.94
N HIS A 120 -25.07 0.17 5.25
CA HIS A 120 -24.24 1.07 6.06
C HIS A 120 -22.88 0.50 6.50
N SER A 121 -22.65 -0.80 6.33
CA SER A 121 -21.42 -1.47 6.73
C SER A 121 -20.62 -2.05 5.56
N GLN A 122 -21.19 -2.10 4.35
CA GLN A 122 -20.49 -2.49 3.14
C GLN A 122 -19.31 -1.55 2.85
N ARG A 123 -18.12 -2.12 2.71
CA ARG A 123 -16.87 -1.35 2.60
C ARG A 123 -15.76 -2.12 1.90
N ILE A 124 -14.75 -1.39 1.43
CA ILE A 124 -13.50 -1.96 0.92
C ILE A 124 -12.41 -1.75 1.97
N GLU A 125 -11.65 -2.80 2.28
CA GLU A 125 -10.41 -2.73 3.04
C GLU A 125 -9.22 -2.71 2.05
N ASN A 126 -8.51 -1.59 2.00
CA ASN A 126 -7.19 -1.50 1.39
C ASN A 126 -6.11 -1.97 2.38
N ARG A 127 -5.45 -3.09 2.07
CA ARG A 127 -4.50 -3.78 2.96
C ARG A 127 -3.04 -3.40 2.68
N LEU A 128 -2.79 -2.61 1.64
CA LEU A 128 -1.45 -2.19 1.20
C LEU A 128 -0.73 -1.23 2.16
N PRO A 129 -1.40 -0.30 2.88
CA PRO A 129 -0.68 0.63 3.76
C PRO A 129 -0.09 -0.05 4.99
N GLY A 130 1.11 0.39 5.34
CA GLY A 130 1.78 0.01 6.59
C GLY A 130 1.46 0.93 7.74
N ALA A 131 1.82 0.49 8.94
CA ALA A 131 1.76 1.34 10.13
C ALA A 131 2.68 2.58 10.02
N ASP A 132 3.67 2.55 9.12
CA ASP A 132 4.62 3.62 8.83
C ASP A 132 4.06 4.68 7.87
N ALA A 133 2.95 4.40 7.18
CA ALA A 133 2.34 5.33 6.24
C ALA A 133 1.90 6.64 6.91
N ASN A 134 2.03 7.76 6.20
CA ASN A 134 1.37 9.00 6.57
C ASN A 134 -0.14 8.83 6.30
N PRO A 135 -1.01 8.89 7.32
CA PRO A 135 -2.45 8.63 7.14
C PRO A 135 -3.12 9.54 6.12
N TYR A 136 -2.71 10.80 6.00
CA TYR A 136 -3.29 11.73 5.03
C TYR A 136 -2.97 11.30 3.60
N LEU A 137 -1.71 10.94 3.34
CA LEU A 137 -1.26 10.53 2.02
C LEU A 137 -1.82 9.16 1.63
N ALA A 138 -1.91 8.22 2.57
CA ALA A 138 -2.49 6.90 2.31
C ALA A 138 -4.01 6.96 2.04
N LEU A 139 -4.74 7.83 2.75
CA LEU A 139 -6.15 8.10 2.46
C LEU A 139 -6.30 8.80 1.11
N ALA A 140 -5.50 9.84 0.84
CA ALA A 140 -5.52 10.53 -0.46
C ALA A 140 -5.24 9.57 -1.62
N ALA A 141 -4.25 8.67 -1.49
CA ALA A 141 -3.96 7.65 -2.50
C ALA A 141 -5.14 6.70 -2.72
N THR A 142 -5.75 6.22 -1.64
CA THR A 142 -6.90 5.29 -1.71
C THR A 142 -8.11 5.95 -2.38
N PHE A 143 -8.50 7.14 -1.93
CA PHE A 143 -9.65 7.85 -2.49
C PHE A 143 -9.37 8.45 -3.88
N GLY A 144 -8.13 8.89 -4.15
CA GLY A 144 -7.72 9.37 -5.46
C GLY A 144 -7.81 8.28 -6.52
N ALA A 145 -7.29 7.08 -6.22
CA ALA A 145 -7.39 5.92 -7.12
C ALA A 145 -8.85 5.51 -7.35
N GLY A 146 -9.64 5.41 -6.28
CA GLY A 146 -11.05 5.06 -6.39
C GLY A 146 -11.90 6.12 -7.12
N LEU A 147 -11.60 7.41 -6.94
CA LEU A 147 -12.26 8.50 -7.66
C LEU A 147 -11.99 8.42 -9.17
N LEU A 148 -10.75 8.16 -9.58
CA LEU A 148 -10.43 7.96 -11.00
C LEU A 148 -11.18 6.75 -11.56
N GLY A 149 -11.26 5.66 -10.80
CA GLY A 149 -12.06 4.49 -11.16
C GLY A 149 -13.53 4.79 -11.42
N ILE A 150 -14.17 5.58 -10.54
CA ILE A 150 -15.55 6.05 -10.72
C ILE A 150 -15.67 6.91 -11.98
N LYS A 151 -14.77 7.87 -12.20
CA LYS A 151 -14.80 8.77 -13.37
C LYS A 151 -14.66 8.03 -14.69
N GLU A 152 -13.77 7.04 -14.72
CA GLU A 152 -13.45 6.24 -15.91
C GLU A 152 -14.31 4.98 -16.06
N LYS A 153 -15.21 4.72 -15.10
CA LYS A 153 -16.07 3.52 -15.05
C LYS A 153 -15.30 2.20 -15.14
N LEU A 154 -14.17 2.13 -14.42
CA LEU A 154 -13.24 1.01 -14.51
C LEU A 154 -13.80 -0.25 -13.84
N GLN A 155 -13.85 -1.34 -14.59
CA GLN A 155 -14.21 -2.63 -14.01
C GLN A 155 -12.97 -3.28 -13.36
N PRO A 156 -13.10 -3.83 -12.14
CA PRO A 156 -12.05 -4.66 -11.56
C PRO A 156 -11.95 -6.00 -12.30
N THR A 157 -10.87 -6.74 -12.07
CA THR A 157 -10.76 -8.13 -12.53
C THR A 157 -11.79 -9.03 -11.84
N GLU A 158 -11.87 -10.30 -12.23
CA GLU A 158 -12.61 -11.29 -11.43
C GLU A 158 -12.04 -11.39 -9.99
N PRO A 159 -12.90 -11.64 -8.98
CA PRO A 159 -12.46 -11.80 -7.61
C PRO A 159 -11.59 -13.05 -7.46
N ILE A 160 -10.55 -12.94 -6.62
CA ILE A 160 -9.73 -14.09 -6.28
C ILE A 160 -10.42 -14.94 -5.23
N HIS A 161 -10.61 -16.21 -5.58
CA HIS A 161 -11.01 -17.27 -4.66
C HIS A 161 -9.77 -18.02 -4.17
N GLY A 162 -9.71 -18.33 -2.86
CA GLY A 162 -8.54 -18.99 -2.26
C GLY A 162 -7.35 -18.06 -2.05
N GLY A 163 -6.13 -18.60 -2.12
CA GLY A 163 -4.90 -17.90 -1.76
C GLY A 163 -4.29 -17.07 -2.89
N ALA A 164 -4.34 -15.74 -2.78
CA ALA A 164 -3.79 -14.80 -3.76
C ALA A 164 -2.24 -14.70 -3.76
N TYR A 165 -1.54 -15.45 -2.89
CA TYR A 165 -0.08 -15.45 -2.84
C TYR A 165 0.58 -16.28 -3.94
N PHE A 166 -0.13 -17.28 -4.46
CA PHE A 166 0.42 -18.26 -5.41
C PHE A 166 -0.13 -18.10 -6.83
N ILE A 167 -1.00 -17.12 -7.03
CA ILE A 167 -1.54 -16.81 -8.36
C ILE A 167 -0.55 -15.97 -9.15
N LYS A 168 -0.48 -16.23 -10.46
CA LYS A 168 0.26 -15.38 -11.39
C LYS A 168 -0.59 -14.17 -11.71
N VAL A 169 -0.11 -12.99 -11.33
CA VAL A 169 -0.74 -11.71 -11.70
C VAL A 169 0.09 -11.01 -12.76
N GLU A 170 -0.58 -10.21 -13.58
CA GLU A 170 0.09 -9.30 -14.50
C GLU A 170 0.96 -8.28 -13.75
N ASP A 171 1.98 -7.76 -14.42
CA ASP A 171 2.96 -6.86 -13.82
C ASP A 171 2.32 -5.58 -13.27
N HIS A 172 1.28 -5.07 -13.90
CA HIS A 172 0.57 -3.87 -13.44
C HIS A 172 -0.19 -4.10 -12.12
N HIS A 173 -0.52 -5.34 -11.79
CA HIS A 173 -1.12 -5.73 -10.51
C HIS A 173 -0.09 -6.09 -9.43
N LYS A 174 1.20 -6.18 -9.73
CA LYS A 174 2.22 -6.44 -8.69
C LYS A 174 2.50 -5.17 -7.88
N VAL A 175 2.78 -5.34 -6.59
CA VAL A 175 3.39 -4.24 -5.82
C VAL A 175 4.80 -3.96 -6.37
N PRO A 176 5.28 -2.70 -6.36
CA PRO A 176 6.67 -2.40 -6.68
C PRO A 176 7.61 -3.13 -5.71
N GLY A 177 8.74 -3.60 -6.20
CA GLY A 177 9.72 -4.35 -5.42
C GLY A 177 10.60 -3.48 -4.52
N SER A 178 10.58 -2.15 -4.69
CA SER A 178 11.37 -1.22 -3.90
C SER A 178 10.77 0.18 -3.82
N LEU A 179 11.25 0.98 -2.86
CA LEU A 179 10.89 2.39 -2.75
C LEU A 179 11.30 3.19 -4.00
N LEU A 180 12.45 2.86 -4.60
CA LEU A 180 12.92 3.52 -5.80
C LEU A 180 11.98 3.29 -6.98
N GLU A 181 11.56 2.04 -7.20
CA GLU A 181 10.60 1.70 -8.24
C GLU A 181 9.27 2.43 -8.04
N ALA A 182 8.73 2.41 -6.81
CA ALA A 182 7.49 3.12 -6.50
C ALA A 182 7.61 4.63 -6.72
N ALA A 183 8.74 5.24 -6.35
CA ALA A 183 8.98 6.67 -6.57
C ALA A 183 9.08 7.02 -8.06
N GLN A 184 9.70 6.17 -8.87
CA GLN A 184 9.82 6.36 -10.32
C GLN A 184 8.46 6.20 -11.02
N LEU A 185 7.66 5.22 -10.61
CA LEU A 185 6.29 5.06 -11.10
C LEU A 185 5.44 6.28 -10.74
N PHE A 186 5.48 6.73 -9.48
CA PHE A 186 4.75 7.92 -9.04
C PHE A 186 5.15 9.17 -9.82
N LYS A 187 6.44 9.39 -10.06
CA LYS A 187 6.96 10.53 -10.84
C LYS A 187 6.42 10.58 -12.28
N LYS A 188 6.23 9.42 -12.90
CA LYS A 188 5.76 9.28 -14.30
C LYS A 188 4.24 9.18 -14.42
N SER A 189 3.52 9.11 -13.30
CA SER A 189 2.09 8.87 -13.27
C SER A 189 1.30 10.11 -13.68
N GLU A 190 0.64 10.05 -14.83
CA GLU A 190 -0.34 11.06 -15.25
C GLU A 190 -1.55 11.07 -14.32
N ALA A 191 -1.96 9.89 -13.83
CA ALA A 191 -3.01 9.76 -12.83
C ALA A 191 -2.66 10.54 -11.55
N ALA A 192 -1.43 10.40 -11.05
CA ALA A 192 -0.98 11.15 -9.87
C ALA A 192 -0.96 12.66 -10.13
N ARG A 193 -0.50 13.08 -11.31
CA ARG A 193 -0.47 14.50 -11.69
C ARG A 193 -1.88 15.08 -11.77
N SER A 194 -2.86 14.34 -12.27
CA SER A 194 -4.25 14.79 -12.31
C SER A 194 -4.90 14.96 -10.93
N ILE A 195 -4.43 14.23 -9.91
CA ILE A 195 -4.97 14.32 -8.55
C ILE A 195 -4.21 15.34 -7.69
N TRP A 196 -2.88 15.36 -7.73
CA TRP A 196 -2.05 16.16 -6.81
C TRP A 196 -1.28 17.31 -7.47
N GLY A 197 -1.26 17.37 -8.80
CA GLY A 197 -0.49 18.36 -9.56
C GLY A 197 1.00 18.05 -9.64
N ASP A 198 1.65 18.67 -10.63
CA ASP A 198 3.05 18.39 -10.98
C ASP A 198 4.02 18.67 -9.83
N GLN A 199 3.87 19.82 -9.17
CA GLN A 199 4.79 20.26 -8.11
C GLN A 199 4.85 19.26 -6.96
N PHE A 200 3.69 18.73 -6.52
CA PHE A 200 3.66 17.73 -5.46
C PHE A 200 4.28 16.42 -5.92
N VAL A 201 3.92 15.95 -7.12
CA VAL A 201 4.42 14.68 -7.67
C VAL A 201 5.95 14.70 -7.81
N ASP A 202 6.49 15.77 -8.38
CA ASP A 202 7.93 15.93 -8.60
C ASP A 202 8.69 16.06 -7.28
N HIS A 203 8.19 16.88 -6.34
CA HIS A 203 8.84 17.04 -5.04
C HIS A 203 8.79 15.74 -4.22
N PHE A 204 7.60 15.14 -4.07
CA PHE A 204 7.44 13.97 -3.23
C PHE A 204 8.24 12.78 -3.76
N SER A 205 8.21 12.52 -5.08
CA SER A 205 9.02 11.46 -5.68
C SER A 205 10.52 11.67 -5.44
N ALA A 206 11.03 12.90 -5.58
CA ALA A 206 12.42 13.22 -5.30
C ALA A 206 12.83 12.89 -3.85
N THR A 207 11.97 13.18 -2.86
CA THR A 207 12.25 12.83 -1.45
C THR A 207 12.35 11.32 -1.23
N ARG A 208 11.58 10.50 -1.97
CA ARG A 208 11.61 9.04 -1.86
C ARG A 208 12.82 8.43 -2.59
N VAL A 209 13.24 9.02 -3.71
CA VAL A 209 14.50 8.66 -4.37
C VAL A 209 15.67 8.94 -3.42
N TRP A 210 15.72 10.12 -2.82
CA TRP A 210 16.77 10.49 -1.87
C TRP A 210 16.81 9.54 -0.65
N GLU A 211 15.65 9.22 -0.05
CA GLU A 211 15.54 8.24 1.05
C GLU A 211 16.16 6.88 0.66
N HIS A 212 15.86 6.40 -0.53
CA HIS A 212 16.42 5.15 -1.04
C HIS A 212 17.93 5.24 -1.23
N GLU A 213 18.45 6.34 -1.76
CA GLU A 213 19.89 6.57 -1.90
C GLU A 213 20.60 6.62 -0.54
N GLN A 214 20.00 7.23 0.48
CA GLN A 214 20.54 7.22 1.84
C GLN A 214 20.56 5.81 2.42
N PHE A 215 19.50 5.03 2.21
CA PHE A 215 19.48 3.63 2.60
C PHE A 215 20.62 2.84 1.95
N LEU A 216 20.86 3.03 0.65
CA LEU A 216 21.97 2.37 -0.04
C LEU A 216 23.31 2.78 0.60
N LYS A 217 23.60 4.08 0.72
CA LYS A 217 24.85 4.60 1.32
C LYS A 217 25.15 4.06 2.72
N ASN A 218 24.12 3.88 3.54
CA ASN A 218 24.26 3.47 4.95
C ASN A 218 24.05 1.97 5.19
N SER A 219 23.59 1.22 4.19
CA SER A 219 23.56 -0.23 4.31
C SER A 219 25.01 -0.75 4.18
N ARG A 220 25.45 -1.61 5.12
CA ARG A 220 26.79 -2.22 5.14
C ARG A 220 27.17 -2.95 3.83
N LEU A 221 26.20 -3.18 2.93
CA LEU A 221 26.38 -3.66 1.57
C LEU A 221 27.06 -2.64 0.63
N PHE A 222 27.01 -1.34 0.92
CA PHE A 222 27.59 -0.28 0.07
C PHE A 222 28.49 0.71 0.82
N GLU A 223 28.90 0.42 2.07
CA GLU A 223 29.94 1.20 2.77
C GLU A 223 31.26 1.30 1.96
N ASN A 224 31.40 0.49 0.91
CA ASN A 224 32.13 0.86 -0.29
C ASN A 224 31.41 0.26 -1.49
N LYS A 225 31.06 1.05 -2.52
CA LYS A 225 30.67 0.48 -3.84
C LYS A 225 31.74 -0.46 -4.44
N GLN A 226 32.95 -0.46 -3.86
CA GLN A 226 34.07 -1.36 -4.18
C GLN A 226 34.20 -2.57 -3.25
N LYS A 227 33.43 -2.70 -2.16
CA LYS A 227 33.50 -3.87 -1.27
C LYS A 227 32.52 -4.94 -1.73
N ILE A 228 33.07 -6.07 -2.15
CA ILE A 228 32.34 -7.29 -2.47
C ILE A 228 31.65 -7.78 -1.18
N SER A 229 30.32 -7.93 -1.20
CA SER A 229 29.56 -8.40 -0.05
C SER A 229 29.84 -9.88 0.25
N ASN A 230 29.61 -10.30 1.50
CA ASN A 230 29.72 -11.72 1.88
C ASN A 230 28.80 -12.64 1.05
N TRP A 231 27.67 -12.11 0.58
CA TRP A 231 26.79 -12.85 -0.33
C TRP A 231 27.41 -12.99 -1.71
N GLU A 232 27.97 -11.92 -2.28
CA GLU A 232 28.67 -11.95 -3.58
C GLU A 232 29.88 -12.89 -3.54
N LEU A 233 30.68 -12.87 -2.46
CA LEU A 233 31.75 -13.85 -2.27
C LEU A 233 31.20 -15.28 -2.20
N LYS A 234 30.17 -15.55 -1.39
CA LYS A 234 29.57 -16.90 -1.36
C LYS A 234 28.95 -17.34 -2.68
N ARG A 235 28.47 -16.40 -3.50
CA ARG A 235 27.69 -16.69 -4.71
C ARG A 235 28.56 -16.81 -5.96
N TYR A 236 29.59 -15.99 -6.06
CA TYR A 236 30.39 -15.80 -7.27
C TYR A 236 31.87 -16.18 -7.11
N PHE A 237 32.34 -16.38 -5.88
CA PHE A 237 33.67 -16.94 -5.68
C PHE A 237 33.61 -18.43 -6.01
N GLU A 238 34.23 -18.81 -7.12
CA GLU A 238 34.16 -20.16 -7.68
C GLU A 238 34.57 -21.19 -6.63
N ILE A 239 33.70 -22.17 -6.40
CA ILE A 239 34.01 -23.38 -5.65
C ILE A 239 34.30 -24.44 -6.72
N ILE A 240 35.58 -24.84 -6.84
CA ILE A 240 35.94 -26.13 -7.44
C ILE A 240 35.74 -27.19 -6.35
#